data_AF-A0A812UWR1-F1
#
_entry.id   AF-A0A812UWR1-F1
#
_cell.length_a   1.000
_cell.length_b   1.000
_cell.length_c   1.000
_cell.angle_alpha   90.00
_cell.angle_beta   90.00
_cell.angle_gamma   90.00
#
_symmetry.space_group_name_H-M   'P 1'
#
loop_
_entity.id
_entity.type
_entity.pdbx_description
1 polymer ?
#
loop_
_entity_poly.entity_id
_entity_poly.type
_entity_poly.pdbx_seq_one_letter_code
_entity_poly.pdbx_strand_id
1 'polypeptide(L)' 'MKEVDLETRTTKEGRVETLVICAIEKDGRIVKELTLAFPDQSKASTFVNCVTLFSLALRRKQD' A
#
# COMPACT_ATOMS: atom_id res chain seq x y z
N MET A 1 4.48 11.43 6.93
CA MET A 1 4.89 10.77 5.67
C MET A 1 3.84 9.71 5.32
N LYS A 2 3.61 9.35 4.05
CA LYS A 2 2.77 8.19 3.70
C LYS A 2 3.72 7.03 3.42
N GLU A 3 3.75 6.05 4.30
CA GLU A 3 4.59 4.85 4.15
C GLU A 3 3.74 3.74 3.51
N VAL A 4 4.32 3.05 2.52
CA VAL A 4 3.70 1.92 1.84
C VAL A 4 4.64 0.74 1.98
N ASP A 5 4.20 -0.30 2.68
CA ASP A 5 4.95 -1.53 2.89
C ASP A 5 4.28 -2.72 2.18
N LEU A 6 5.09 -3.71 1.80
CA LEU A 6 4.69 -4.93 1.11
C LEU A 6 5.13 -6.16 1.90
N GLU A 7 4.16 -6.89 2.44
CA GLU A 7 4.43 -8.13 3.18
C GLU A 7 3.82 -9.32 2.43
N THR A 8 4.60 -10.34 2.09
CA THR A 8 4.06 -11.58 1.49
C THR A 8 4.00 -12.67 2.55
N ARG A 9 2.82 -13.28 2.71
CA ARG A 9 2.58 -14.34 3.70
C ARG A 9 1.73 -15.47 3.14
N THR A 10 1.80 -16.62 3.80
CA THR A 10 0.93 -17.77 3.54
C THR A 10 -0.17 -17.82 4.60
N THR A 11 -1.43 -17.87 4.18
CA THR A 11 -2.58 -17.97 5.10
C THR A 11 -2.68 -19.36 5.74
N LYS A 12 -3.53 -19.50 6.75
CA LYS A 12 -3.78 -20.79 7.43
C LYS A 12 -4.38 -21.84 6.50
N GLU A 13 -5.06 -21.40 5.44
CA GLU A 13 -5.63 -22.22 4.37
C GLU A 13 -4.62 -22.53 3.24
N GLY A 14 -3.34 -22.15 3.40
CA GLY A 14 -2.27 -22.44 2.46
C GLY A 14 -2.23 -21.52 1.24
N ARG A 15 -2.97 -20.40 1.24
CA ARG A 15 -2.95 -19.43 0.13
C ARG A 15 -1.82 -18.43 0.32
N VAL A 16 -1.08 -18.15 -0.75
CA VAL A 16 -0.11 -17.04 -0.73
C VAL A 16 -0.88 -15.75 -0.98
N GLU A 17 -0.66 -14.75 -0.14
CA GLU A 17 -1.17 -13.40 -0.32
C GLU A 17 -0.07 -12.38 -0.06
N THR A 18 -0.15 -11.26 -0.78
CA THR A 18 0.70 -10.09 -0.54
C THR A 18 -0.16 -8.98 0.02
N LEU A 19 0.21 -8.50 1.20
CA LEU A 19 -0.40 -7.35 1.85
C LEU A 19 0.28 -6.07 1.37
N VAL A 20 -0.54 -5.06 1.09
CA VAL A 20 -0.10 -3.67 0.95
C VAL A 20 -0.57 -2.93 2.18
N ILE A 21 0.36 -2.40 2.96
CA ILE A 21 0.06 -1.64 4.19
C ILE A 21 0.33 -0.17 3.89
N CYS A 22 -0.72 0.66 3.95
CA CYS A 22 -0.64 2.11 3.76
C CYS A 22 -0.83 2.80 5.11
N ALA A 23 0.20 3.46 5.62
CA ALA A 23 0.14 4.20 6.88
C ALA A 23 0.23 5.72 6.66
N ILE A 24 -0.52 6.49 7.46
CA ILE A 24 -0.37 7.93 7.61
C ILE A 24 0.28 8.18 8.96
N GLU A 25 1.49 8.72 8.91
CA GLU A 25 2.22 9.15 10.10
C GLU A 25 2.04 10.65 10.35
N LYS A 26 1.74 11.00 11.60
CA LYS A 26 1.71 12.37 12.12
C LYS A 26 2.44 12.40 13.47
N ASP A 27 3.42 13.29 13.60
CA ASP A 27 4.19 13.51 14.82
C ASP A 27 4.85 12.22 15.38
N GLY A 28 5.45 11.40 14.52
CA GLY A 28 6.11 10.15 14.93
C GLY A 28 5.14 8.99 15.24
N ARG A 29 3.83 9.16 14.99
CA ARG A 29 2.80 8.16 15.30
C ARG A 29 1.95 7.85 14.07
N ILE A 30 1.66 6.57 13.85
CA ILE A 30 0.69 6.14 12.85
C ILE A 30 -0.71 6.52 13.35
N VAL A 31 -1.39 7.40 12.61
CA VAL A 31 -2.74 7.88 12.97
C VAL A 31 -3.84 7.23 12.13
N LYS A 32 -3.50 6.68 10.97
CA LYS A 32 -4.40 5.89 10.11
C LYS A 32 -3.60 4.82 9.41
N GLU A 33 -4.17 3.63 9.32
CA GLU A 33 -3.61 2.48 8.62
C GLU A 33 -4.69 1.86 7.74
N LEU A 34 -4.31 1.45 6.53
CA LEU A 34 -5.14 0.68 5.62
C LEU A 34 -4.32 -0.50 5.10
N THR A 35 -4.79 -1.71 5.37
CA THR A 35 -4.16 -2.95 4.93
C THR A 35 -5.04 -3.62 3.88
N LEU A 36 -4.45 -3.92 2.72
CA LEU A 36 -5.12 -4.55 1.59
C LEU A 36 -4.44 -5.87 1.25
N ALA A 37 -5.19 -6.96 1.15
CA ALA A 37 -4.66 -8.25 0.75
C ALA A 37 -4.85 -8.49 -0.75
N PHE A 38 -3.80 -8.92 -1.42
CA PHE A 38 -3.78 -9.29 -2.84
C PHE A 38 -3.40 -10.76 -2.98
N PRO A 39 -3.96 -11.48 -3.96
CA PRO A 39 -3.69 -12.91 -4.13
C PRO A 39 -2.29 -13.21 -4.68
N ASP A 40 -1.53 -12.18 -5.09
CA ASP A 40 -0.14 -12.30 -5.55
C ASP A 40 0.59 -10.95 -5.49
N GLN A 41 1.92 -11.01 -5.50
CA GLN A 41 2.80 -9.84 -5.43
C GLN A 41 2.68 -8.93 -6.66
N SER A 42 2.36 -9.47 -7.84
CA SER A 42 2.24 -8.71 -9.08
C SER A 42 1.07 -7.71 -9.01
N LYS A 43 -0.08 -8.17 -8.51
CA LYS A 43 -1.27 -7.33 -8.29
C LYS A 43 -1.03 -6.29 -7.20
N ALA A 44 -0.41 -6.68 -6.09
CA ALA A 44 -0.02 -5.73 -5.03
C ALA A 44 0.88 -4.62 -5.59
N SER A 45 1.91 -4.99 -6.37
CA SER A 45 2.84 -4.05 -6.99
C SER A 45 2.15 -3.12 -8.00
N THR A 46 1.24 -3.66 -8.81
CA THR A 46 0.43 -2.87 -9.74
C THR A 46 -0.41 -1.84 -9.01
N PHE A 47 -1.06 -2.23 -7.90
CA PHE A 47 -1.83 -1.31 -7.07
C PHE A 47 -0.96 -0.17 -6.51
N VAL A 48 0.21 -0.50 -5.93
CA VAL A 48 1.15 0.50 -5.40
C VAL A 48 1.60 1.48 -6.50
N ASN A 49 1.91 0.97 -7.69
CA ASN A 49 2.28 1.79 -8.85
C ASN A 49 1.15 2.75 -9.25
N CYS A 50 -0.09 2.26 -9.36
CA CYS A 50 -1.25 3.08 -9.69
C CYS A 50 -1.49 4.19 -8.66
N VAL A 51 -1.44 3.87 -7.36
CA VAL A 51 -1.60 4.85 -6.28
C VAL A 51 -0.48 5.89 -6.29
N THR A 52 0.74 5.47 -6.59
CA THR A 52 1.90 6.36 -6.71
C THR A 52 1.72 7.33 -7.88
N LEU A 53 1.41 6.82 -9.07
CA LEU A 53 1.15 7.64 -10.26
C LEU A 53 -0.01 8.61 -10.06
N PHE A 54 -1.12 8.14 -9.48
CA PHE A 54 -2.27 8.98 -9.16
C PHE A 54 -1.90 10.09 -8.17
N SER A 55 -1.14 9.77 -7.11
CA SER A 55 -0.67 10.75 -6.14
C SER A 55 0.24 11.81 -6.77
N LEU A 56 1.11 11.41 -7.70
CA LEU A 56 1.96 12.34 -8.47
C LEU A 56 1.13 13.24 -9.38
N ALA A 57 0.12 12.70 -10.07
CA ALA A 57 -0.76 13.44 -10.96
C ALA A 57 -1.59 14.49 -10.20
N LEU A 58 -2.09 14.17 -9.02
CA LEU A 58 -2.83 15.12 -8.18
C LEU A 58 -1.96 16.30 -7.72
N ARG A 59 -0.69 16.06 -7.40
CA ARG A 59 0.24 17.12 -6.96
C ARG A 59 0.59 18.09 -8.09
N ARG A 60 0.66 17.62 -9.34
CA ARG A 60 0.94 18.47 -10.51
C ARG A 60 -0.19 19.44 -10.89
N LYS A 61 -1.38 19.29 -10.32
CA LYS A 61 -2.54 20.18 -10.59
C LYS A 61 -2.72 21.28 -9.54
N GLN A 62 -1.85 21.40 -8.56
CA GLN A 62 -1.95 22.41 -7.48
C GLN A 62 -1.04 23.63 -7.67
N ASP A 63 -0.42 23.79 -8.85
CA ASP A 63 0.30 25.01 -9.27
C ASP A 63 -0.54 25.84 -10.25
#